data_AF-A0A438BSB1-F1
#
_entry.id   AF-A0A438BSB1-F1
#
_cell.length_a   1.000
_cell.length_b   1.000
_cell.length_c   1.000
_cell.angle_alpha   90.00
_cell.angle_beta   90.00
_cell.angle_gamma   90.00
#
_symmetry.space_group_name_H-M   'P 1'
#
loop_
_entity.id
_entity.type
_entity.pdbx_description
1 polymer ?
#
loop_
_entity_poly.entity_id
_entity_poly.type
_entity_poly.pdbx_seq_one_letter_code
_entity_poly.pdbx_strand_id
1 'polypeptide(L)' 'MKMKKNESVKDYSSRLMDVVNQMRLVGEAFTDQKVVEKIMVSVPQKFEAKISAIEESCDLQSLTIAELTSKLHA' A
#
# COMPACT_ATOMS: atom_id res chain seq x y z
N MET A 1 -5.80 8.14 -5.21
CA MET A 1 -4.96 7.52 -6.26
C MET A 1 -5.33 6.04 -6.34
N LYS A 2 -5.50 5.49 -7.56
CA LYS A 2 -5.71 4.04 -7.79
C LYS A 2 -4.57 3.48 -8.63
N MET A 3 -4.30 2.19 -8.48
CA MET A 3 -3.31 1.48 -9.29
C MET A 3 -3.85 1.27 -10.71
N LYS A 4 -3.01 1.47 -11.72
CA LYS A 4 -3.40 1.27 -13.13
C LYS A 4 -3.36 -0.23 -13.47
N LYS A 5 -4.14 -0.67 -14.48
CA LYS A 5 -4.22 -2.10 -14.87
C LYS A 5 -2.86 -2.74 -15.21
N ASN A 6 -1.99 -1.97 -15.87
CA ASN A 6 -0.68 -2.42 -16.38
C ASN A 6 0.50 -1.91 -15.55
N GLU A 7 0.23 -1.28 -14.40
CA GLU A 7 1.26 -0.79 -13.49
C GLU A 7 1.71 -1.93 -12.58
N SER A 8 3.00 -1.97 -12.21
CA SER A 8 3.49 -2.91 -11.21
C SER A 8 3.18 -2.41 -9.80
N VAL A 9 3.09 -3.32 -8.82
CA VAL A 9 2.88 -2.95 -7.40
C VAL A 9 3.98 -2.01 -6.92
N LYS A 10 5.23 -2.21 -7.39
CA LYS A 10 6.39 -1.39 -7.04
C LYS A 10 6.30 0.04 -7.61
N ASP A 11 5.84 0.19 -8.84
CA ASP A 11 5.66 1.51 -9.46
C ASP A 11 4.53 2.28 -8.77
N TYR A 12 3.44 1.57 -8.46
CA TYR A 12 2.31 2.12 -7.74
C TYR A 12 2.70 2.58 -6.32
N SER A 13 3.41 1.72 -5.57
CA SER A 13 3.84 2.04 -4.20
C SER A 13 4.85 3.18 -4.17
N SER A 14 5.77 3.26 -5.15
CA SER A 14 6.71 4.39 -5.27
C SER A 14 5.98 5.71 -5.48
N ARG A 15 5.04 5.78 -6.45
CA ARG A 15 4.24 7.00 -6.67
C ARG A 15 3.42 7.41 -5.44
N LEU A 16 2.92 6.44 -4.68
CA LEU A 16 2.18 6.72 -3.46
C LEU A 16 3.12 7.28 -2.38
N MET A 17 4.31 6.71 -2.25
CA MET A 17 5.34 7.19 -1.33
C MET A 17 5.79 8.61 -1.67
N ASP A 18 5.90 8.97 -2.95
CA ASP A 18 6.20 10.35 -3.34
C ASP A 18 5.16 11.33 -2.79
N VAL A 19 3.87 11.01 -2.93
CA VAL A 19 2.77 11.82 -2.38
C VAL A 19 2.82 11.88 -0.85
N VAL A 20 3.04 10.74 -0.20
CA VAL A 20 3.15 10.64 1.26
C VAL A 20 4.33 11.46 1.78
N ASN A 21 5.47 11.42 1.10
CA ASN A 21 6.65 12.20 1.46
C ASN A 21 6.37 13.70 1.32
N GLN A 22 5.67 14.14 0.25
CA GLN A 22 5.24 15.53 0.13
C GLN A 22 4.30 15.96 1.27
N MET A 23 3.34 15.11 1.64
CA MET A 23 2.44 15.36 2.78
C MET A 23 3.20 15.47 4.11
N ARG A 24 4.17 14.58 4.35
CA ARG A 24 5.03 14.62 5.54
C ARG A 24 5.88 15.89 5.61
N LEU A 25 6.39 16.38 4.46
CA LEU A 25 7.18 17.61 4.40
C LEU A 25 6.37 18.86 4.79
N VAL A 26 5.07 18.89 4.48
CA VAL A 26 4.18 20.00 4.89
C VAL A 26 3.64 19.84 6.32
N GLY A 27 4.14 18.87 7.09
CA GLY A 27 3.79 18.65 8.49
C GLY A 27 2.53 17.80 8.70
N GLU A 28 1.96 17.19 7.65
CA GLU A 28 0.85 16.27 7.82
C GLU A 28 1.35 14.91 8.36
N ALA A 29 0.74 14.46 9.46
CA ALA A 29 1.00 13.16 10.04
C ALA A 29 0.39 12.04 9.17
N PHE A 30 1.18 11.54 8.23
CA PHE A 30 0.86 10.40 7.39
C PHE A 30 1.60 9.15 7.86
N THR A 31 0.92 8.34 8.68
CA THR A 31 1.48 7.11 9.27
C THR A 31 1.52 5.97 8.26
N ASP A 32 2.40 5.00 8.49
CA ASP A 32 2.53 3.83 7.61
C ASP A 32 1.23 3.03 7.52
N GLN A 33 0.48 2.91 8.62
CA GLN A 33 -0.87 2.32 8.64
C GLN A 33 -1.80 2.97 7.60
N LYS A 34 -1.86 4.31 7.55
CA LYS A 34 -2.71 5.02 6.58
C LYS A 34 -2.30 4.71 5.14
N VAL A 35 -1.00 4.53 4.89
CA VAL A 35 -0.48 4.17 3.57
C VAL A 35 -0.86 2.72 3.22
N VAL A 36 -0.69 1.80 4.16
CA VAL A 36 -1.03 0.37 4.01
C VAL A 36 -2.51 0.21 3.66
N GLU A 37 -3.41 0.81 4.46
CA GLU A 37 -4.85 0.81 4.19
C GLU A 37 -5.15 1.40 2.80
N LYS A 38 -4.46 2.50 2.45
CA LYS A 38 -4.66 3.13 1.14
C LYS A 38 -4.26 2.22 -0.01
N ILE A 39 -3.14 1.49 0.10
CA ILE A 39 -2.69 0.53 -0.90
C ILE A 39 -3.74 -0.58 -1.03
N MET A 40 -4.16 -1.20 0.06
CA MET A 40 -5.10 -2.33 0.05
C MET A 40 -6.44 -1.99 -0.61
N VAL A 41 -6.97 -0.77 -0.40
CA VAL A 41 -8.25 -0.32 -1.01
C VAL A 41 -8.09 0.14 -2.47
N SER A 42 -6.87 0.37 -2.94
CA SER A 42 -6.59 1.00 -4.23
C SER A 42 -6.03 0.07 -5.29
N VAL A 43 -5.61 -1.14 -4.89
CA VAL A 43 -5.16 -2.19 -5.81
C VAL A 43 -6.35 -2.80 -6.58
N PRO A 44 -6.13 -3.31 -7.81
CA PRO A 44 -7.20 -3.92 -8.58
C PRO A 44 -7.70 -5.24 -7.98
N GLN A 45 -8.92 -5.63 -8.32
CA GLN A 45 -9.57 -6.86 -7.81
C GLN A 45 -8.76 -8.15 -7.98
N LYS A 46 -7.85 -8.21 -8.97
CA LYS A 46 -6.92 -9.35 -9.15
C LYS A 46 -6.04 -9.63 -7.94
N PHE A 47 -5.91 -8.69 -7.01
CA PHE A 47 -5.18 -8.86 -5.75
C PHE A 47 -6.08 -9.21 -4.56
N GLU A 48 -7.42 -9.30 -4.70
CA GLU A 48 -8.33 -9.55 -3.56
C GLU A 48 -7.96 -10.81 -2.79
N ALA A 49 -7.67 -11.93 -3.48
CA ALA A 49 -7.27 -13.16 -2.81
C ALA A 49 -5.98 -13.00 -1.97
N LYS A 50 -5.01 -12.20 -2.44
CA LYS A 50 -3.78 -11.89 -1.69
C LYS A 50 -4.10 -10.95 -0.52
N ILE A 51 -4.96 -9.96 -0.72
CA ILE A 51 -5.40 -9.04 0.34
C ILE A 51 -6.06 -9.82 1.48
N SER A 52 -7.02 -10.69 1.18
CA SER A 52 -7.68 -11.52 2.21
C SER A 52 -6.69 -12.40 2.97
N ALA A 53 -5.71 -13.00 2.29
CA ALA A 53 -4.67 -13.79 2.94
C ALA A 53 -3.77 -12.94 3.86
N ILE A 54 -3.50 -11.68 3.49
CA ILE A 54 -2.72 -10.75 4.32
C ILE A 54 -3.54 -10.35 5.55
N GLU A 55 -4.81 -10.02 5.38
CA GLU A 55 -5.73 -9.65 6.48
C GLU A 55 -5.90 -10.78 7.50
N GLU A 56 -5.92 -12.03 7.03
CA GLU A 56 -6.05 -13.20 7.91
C GLU A 56 -4.74 -13.56 8.64
N SER A 57 -3.59 -13.27 8.03
CA SER A 57 -2.28 -13.71 8.55
C SER A 57 -1.44 -12.63 9.23
N CYS A 58 -1.80 -11.35 9.07
CA CYS A 58 -0.97 -10.22 9.50
C CYS A 58 -1.81 -9.18 10.26
N ASP A 59 -1.23 -8.57 11.28
CA ASP A 59 -1.81 -7.37 11.89
C ASP A 59 -1.52 -6.13 11.03
N LEU A 60 -2.57 -5.55 10.46
CA LEU A 60 -2.45 -4.37 9.58
C LEU A 60 -1.99 -3.10 10.32
N GLN A 61 -2.15 -3.05 11.65
CA GLN A 61 -1.74 -1.89 12.45
C GLN A 61 -0.21 -1.81 12.59
N SER A 62 0.46 -2.96 12.56
CA SER A 62 1.91 -3.09 12.67
C SER A 62 2.62 -3.36 11.34
N LEU A 63 1.86 -3.68 10.28
CA LEU A 63 2.40 -3.98 8.97
C LEU A 63 3.09 -2.76 8.35
N THR A 64 4.33 -2.94 7.89
CA THR A 64 5.05 -1.88 7.19
C THR A 64 4.72 -1.83 5.71
N ILE A 65 4.95 -0.68 5.07
CA ILE A 65 4.74 -0.49 3.64
C ILE A 65 5.62 -1.45 2.82
N ALA A 66 6.85 -1.72 3.28
CA ALA A 66 7.80 -2.60 2.61
C ALA A 66 7.33 -4.07 2.63
N GLU A 67 6.83 -4.53 3.78
CA GLU A 67 6.28 -5.88 3.92
C GLU A 67 5.03 -6.07 3.07
N LEU A 68 4.10 -5.10 3.11
CA LEU A 68 2.90 -5.14 2.27
C LEU A 68 3.27 -5.19 0.78
N THR A 69 4.19 -4.34 0.34
CA THR A 69 4.64 -4.29 -1.06
C THR A 69 5.24 -5.64 -1.48
N SER A 70 6.01 -6.28 -0.60
CA SER A 70 6.62 -7.58 -0.86
C SER A 70 5.57 -8.69 -0.96
N LYS A 71 4.59 -8.72 -0.04
CA LYS A 71 3.48 -9.70 -0.03
C LYS A 71 2.54 -9.55 -1.23
N LEU A 72 2.33 -8.33 -1.72
CA LEU A 72 1.52 -8.09 -2.92
C LEU A 72 2.27 -8.44 -4.21
N HIS A 73 3.60 -8.32 -4.21
CA HIS A 73 4.44 -8.64 -5.36
C HIS A 73 4.64 -10.15 -5.55
N ALA A 74 4.90 -10.89 -4.47
CA ALA A 74 5.03 -12.36 -4.46
C ALA A 74 3.70 -13.02 -4.78
#